data_AF-A0A7C5RMV6-F1
#
_entry.id   AF-A0A7C5RMV6-F1
#
_cell.length_a   1.000
_cell.length_b   1.000
_cell.length_c   1.000
_cell.angle_alpha   90.00
_cell.angle_beta   90.00
_cell.angle_gamma   90.00
#
_symmetry.space_group_name_H-M   'P 1'
#
loop_
_entity.id
_entity.type
_entity.pdbx_description
1 polymer ?
#
loop_
_entity_poly.entity_id
_entity_poly.type
_entity_poly.pdbx_seq_one_letter_code
_entity_poly.pdbx_strand_id
1 'polypeptide(L)'
;MPRLRDKRLALRLVWKLGDLLAEELSSVKGRDFVVGSAEYKALYRRVMPNSRARDLTSMALQSFCQQVIETPRWVLEVLDDKKPLLRLRIKKP
;
A
#
# COMPACT_ATOMS: atom_id res chain seq x y z
N MET A 1 2.31 -15.50 15.23
CA MET A 1 1.79 -14.57 14.21
C MET A 1 1.33 -15.37 13.00
N PRO A 2 0.12 -15.15 12.47
CA PRO A 2 -0.29 -15.74 11.19
C PRO A 2 0.73 -15.34 10.12
N ARG A 3 1.07 -16.26 9.20
CA ARG A 3 2.00 -16.00 8.08
C ARG A 3 1.19 -16.05 6.78
N LEU A 4 1.30 -15.02 5.96
CA LEU A 4 0.73 -15.04 4.62
C LEU A 4 1.60 -15.99 3.77
N ARG A 5 1.16 -17.25 3.62
CA ARG A 5 1.92 -18.27 2.86
C ARG A 5 1.89 -18.03 1.35
N ASP A 6 0.84 -17.40 0.85
CA ASP A 6 0.66 -17.15 -0.57
C ASP A 6 1.24 -15.78 -0.98
N LYS A 7 2.45 -15.81 -1.56
CA LYS A 7 3.11 -14.62 -2.13
C LYS A 7 2.30 -13.98 -3.27
N ARG A 8 1.52 -14.74 -4.04
CA ARG A 8 0.69 -14.21 -5.14
C ARG A 8 -0.51 -13.46 -4.59
N LEU A 9 -1.12 -13.95 -3.51
CA LEU A 9 -2.16 -13.22 -2.81
C LEU A 9 -1.61 -11.95 -2.17
N ALA A 10 -0.44 -12.04 -1.52
CA ALA A 10 0.23 -10.88 -0.92
C ALA A 10 0.47 -9.77 -1.97
N LEU A 11 1.07 -10.13 -3.11
CA LEU A 11 1.35 -9.19 -4.18
C LEU A 11 0.06 -8.56 -4.74
N ARG A 12 -1.00 -9.36 -4.95
CA ARG A 12 -2.31 -8.85 -5.40
C ARG A 12 -2.90 -7.83 -4.42
N LEU A 13 -2.80 -8.07 -3.12
CA LEU A 13 -3.28 -7.12 -2.10
C LEU A 13 -2.49 -5.81 -2.15
N VAL A 14 -1.17 -5.89 -2.32
CA VAL A 14 -0.31 -4.70 -2.39
C VAL A 14 -0.54 -3.93 -3.69
N TRP A 15 -0.70 -4.60 -4.82
CA TRP A 15 -1.06 -3.93 -6.09
C TRP A 15 -2.41 -3.22 -5.99
N LYS A 16 -3.43 -3.91 -5.47
CA LYS A 16 -4.74 -3.30 -5.28
C LYS A 16 -4.66 -2.07 -4.39
N LEU A 17 -3.89 -2.13 -3.29
CA LEU A 17 -3.66 -0.97 -2.44
C LEU A 17 -2.95 0.16 -3.18
N GLY A 18 -1.88 -0.14 -3.91
CA GLY A 18 -1.12 0.87 -4.65
C GLY A 18 -1.95 1.57 -5.73
N ASP A 19 -2.80 0.83 -6.45
CA ASP A 19 -3.73 1.42 -7.42
C ASP A 19 -4.73 2.37 -6.77
N LEU A 20 -5.31 1.96 -5.64
CA LEU A 20 -6.27 2.78 -4.89
C LEU A 20 -5.62 4.04 -4.30
N LEU A 21 -4.40 3.90 -3.77
CA LEU A 21 -3.64 5.04 -3.25
C LEU A 21 -3.23 5.99 -4.38
N ALA A 22 -2.80 5.47 -5.53
CA ALA A 22 -2.45 6.28 -6.68
C ALA A 22 -3.66 7.04 -7.22
N GLU A 23 -4.84 6.42 -7.25
CA GLU A 23 -6.08 7.08 -7.65
C GLU A 23 -6.45 8.22 -6.69
N GLU A 24 -6.50 7.97 -5.38
CA GLU A 24 -6.84 8.99 -4.39
C GLU A 24 -5.83 10.16 -4.41
N LEU A 25 -4.53 9.85 -4.46
CA LEU A 25 -3.46 10.85 -4.40
C LEU A 25 -3.20 11.55 -5.75
N SER A 26 -3.72 11.02 -6.87
CA SER A 26 -3.62 11.68 -8.19
C SER A 26 -4.33 13.04 -8.23
N SER A 27 -5.32 13.24 -7.35
CA SER A 27 -6.06 14.48 -7.19
C SER A 27 -5.28 15.58 -6.43
N VAL A 28 -4.20 15.20 -5.73
CA VAL A 28 -3.42 16.10 -4.88
C VAL A 28 -2.21 16.64 -5.64
N LYS A 29 -1.86 17.92 -5.46
CA LYS A 29 -0.62 18.48 -6.03
C LYS A 29 0.61 17.78 -5.43
N GLY A 30 1.21 16.87 -6.18
CA GLY A 30 2.40 16.13 -5.76
C GLY A 30 2.62 14.90 -6.62
N ARG A 31 3.82 14.31 -6.54
CA ARG A 31 4.12 13.01 -7.18
C ARG A 31 4.78 12.03 -6.22
N ASP A 32 5.18 12.46 -5.03
CA ASP A 32 5.85 11.63 -4.03
C ASP A 32 5.13 11.88 -2.70
N PHE A 33 4.61 10.82 -2.11
CA PHE A 33 3.74 10.85 -0.95
C PHE A 33 4.24 9.87 0.09
N VAL A 34 4.30 10.31 1.34
CA VAL A 34 4.56 9.42 2.48
C VAL A 34 3.24 9.20 3.20
N VAL A 35 2.83 7.93 3.27
CA VAL A 35 1.60 7.50 3.94
C VAL A 35 1.99 6.79 5.22
N GLY A 36 1.74 7.45 6.35
CA GLY A 36 1.97 6.88 7.66
C GLY A 36 0.87 5.90 8.07
N SER A 37 1.03 5.30 9.25
CA SER A 37 0.08 4.29 9.74
C SER A 37 -1.33 4.85 9.96
N ALA A 38 -1.44 6.12 10.36
CA ALA A 38 -2.73 6.78 10.57
C ALA A 38 -3.42 7.09 9.23
N GLU A 39 -2.70 7.68 8.27
CA GLU A 39 -3.22 7.94 6.93
C GLU A 39 -3.58 6.64 6.23
N TYR A 40 -2.74 5.61 6.32
CA TYR A 40 -3.04 4.27 5.78
C TYR A 40 -4.37 3.75 6.34
N LYS A 41 -4.59 3.81 7.65
CA LYS A 41 -5.84 3.36 8.26
C LYS A 41 -7.05 4.18 7.78
N ALA A 42 -6.89 5.49 7.64
CA ALA A 42 -7.94 6.39 7.16
C ALA A 42 -8.28 6.11 5.69
N LEU A 43 -7.28 6.05 4.83
CA LEU A 43 -7.39 5.74 3.40
C LEU A 43 -8.00 4.36 3.19
N TYR A 44 -7.50 3.35 3.89
CA TYR A 44 -8.03 1.99 3.80
C TYR A 44 -9.50 1.92 4.24
N ARG A 45 -9.90 2.67 5.29
CA ARG A 45 -11.30 2.74 5.72
C ARG A 45 -12.20 3.44 4.70
N ARG A 46 -11.71 4.49 4.03
CA ARG A 46 -12.47 5.20 2.98
C ARG A 46 -12.70 4.32 1.77
N VAL A 47 -11.69 3.55 1.38
CA VAL A 47 -11.73 2.72 0.17
C VAL A 47 -12.35 1.34 0.41
N MET A 48 -12.17 0.76 1.59
CA MET A 48 -12.72 -0.54 1.98
C MET A 48 -13.33 -0.51 3.39
N PRO A 49 -14.47 0.18 3.57
CA PRO A 49 -15.19 0.15 4.83
C PRO A 49 -15.61 -1.30 5.16
N ASN A 50 -15.41 -1.72 6.41
CA ASN A 50 -15.78 -3.05 6.94
C ASN A 50 -14.93 -4.25 6.50
N SER A 51 -13.79 -4.04 5.84
CA SER A 51 -12.96 -5.15 5.35
C SER A 51 -11.98 -5.70 6.39
N ARG A 52 -12.08 -7.01 6.70
CA ARG A 52 -11.03 -7.78 7.40
C ARG A 52 -9.72 -7.87 6.59
N ALA A 53 -9.72 -7.47 5.32
CA ALA A 53 -8.55 -7.53 4.47
C ALA A 53 -7.48 -6.49 4.82
N ARG A 54 -7.75 -5.54 5.71
CA ARG A 54 -6.73 -4.59 6.20
C ARG A 54 -5.58 -5.32 6.87
N ASP A 55 -5.88 -6.27 7.75
CA ASP A 55 -4.85 -6.98 8.52
C ASP A 55 -4.05 -7.90 7.57
N LEU A 56 -4.72 -8.54 6.61
CA LEU A 56 -4.07 -9.29 5.53
C LEU A 56 -3.20 -8.41 4.64
N THR A 57 -3.65 -7.19 4.31
CA THR A 57 -2.87 -6.23 3.51
C THR A 57 -1.68 -5.69 4.29
N SER A 58 -1.85 -5.45 5.59
CA SER A 58 -0.74 -5.05 6.48
C SER A 58 0.31 -6.16 6.55
N MET A 59 -0.11 -7.42 6.72
CA MET A 59 0.79 -8.57 6.67
C MET A 59 1.46 -8.75 5.31
N ALA A 60 0.73 -8.47 4.21
CA ALA A 60 1.30 -8.49 2.87
C ALA A 60 2.39 -7.42 2.74
N LEU A 61 2.14 -6.17 3.14
CA LEU A 61 3.12 -5.08 3.12
C LEU A 61 4.38 -5.42 3.93
N GLN A 62 4.23 -6.01 5.12
CA GLN A 62 5.37 -6.47 5.92
C GLN A 62 6.24 -7.49 5.19
N SER A 63 5.63 -8.36 4.38
CA SER A 63 6.35 -9.36 3.58
C SER A 63 7.17 -8.74 2.44
N PHE A 64 6.88 -7.48 2.09
CA PHE A 64 7.59 -6.69 1.08
C PHE A 64 8.32 -5.48 1.70
N CYS A 65 8.61 -5.49 3.01
CA CYS A 65 9.38 -4.42 3.62
C CYS A 65 10.74 -4.26 2.93
N GLN A 66 11.17 -3.01 2.72
CA GLN A 66 12.40 -2.63 2.01
C GLN A 66 12.46 -3.08 0.55
N GLN A 67 11.34 -3.54 -0.01
CA GLN A 67 11.22 -3.84 -1.44
C GLN A 67 10.50 -2.70 -2.14
N VAL A 68 10.93 -2.45 -3.37
CA VAL A 68 10.27 -1.52 -4.28
C VAL A 68 9.34 -2.33 -5.16
N ILE A 69 8.06 -1.99 -5.12
CA ILE A 69 7.03 -2.56 -5.98
C ILE A 69 6.68 -1.50 -7.02
N GLU A 70 6.97 -1.82 -8.27
CA GLU A 70 6.86 -0.87 -9.37
C GLU A 70 5.77 -1.31 -10.35
N THR A 71 4.95 -0.36 -10.78
CA THR A 71 4.00 -0.51 -11.87
C THR A 71 4.24 0.61 -12.91
N PRO A 72 3.58 0.55 -14.08
CA PRO A 72 3.63 1.65 -15.04
C PRO A 72 3.07 2.97 -14.48
N ARG A 73 2.14 2.91 -13.51
CA ARG A 73 1.43 4.09 -12.98
C ARG A 73 2.02 4.62 -11.67
N TRP A 74 2.67 3.78 -10.89
CA TRP A 74 3.19 4.18 -9.57
C TRP A 74 4.35 3.30 -9.12
N VAL A 75 5.06 3.77 -8.09
CA VAL A 75 6.08 3.03 -7.35
C VAL A 75 5.68 3.07 -5.89
N LEU A 76 5.71 1.93 -5.22
CA LEU A 76 5.44 1.80 -3.79
C LEU A 76 6.66 1.20 -3.12
N GLU A 77 7.11 1.84 -2.05
CA GLU A 77 8.18 1.36 -1.20
C GLU A 77 7.64 1.26 0.23
N VAL A 78 7.87 0.12 0.87
CA VAL A 78 7.52 -0.10 2.27
C VAL A 78 8.74 0.22 3.13
N LEU A 79 8.65 1.30 3.91
CA LEU A 79 9.77 1.85 4.67
C LEU A 79 9.93 1.24 6.08
N ASP A 80 8.89 0.64 6.64
CA ASP A 80 8.87 0.09 8.01
C ASP A 80 8.17 -1.28 8.04
N ASP A 81 8.78 -2.25 8.73
CA ASP A 81 8.33 -3.64 8.85
C ASP A 81 7.37 -3.88 10.03
N LYS A 82 7.34 -2.97 11.01
CA LYS A 82 6.49 -3.06 12.20
C LYS A 82 5.19 -2.31 12.00
N LYS A 83 5.23 -1.16 11.33
CA LYS A 83 4.07 -0.32 11.05
C LYS A 83 4.04 0.02 9.56
N PRO A 84 2.86 0.05 8.91
CA PRO A 84 2.79 0.44 7.50
C PRO A 84 3.18 1.92 7.38
N LEU A 85 4.43 2.15 6.96
CA LEU A 85 4.95 3.41 6.48
C LEU A 85 5.29 3.20 5.01
N LEU A 86 4.57 3.89 4.15
CA LEU A 86 4.63 3.67 2.71
C LEU A 86 5.12 4.94 2.04
N ARG A 87 6.03 4.81 1.08
CA ARG A 87 6.34 5.87 0.13
C ARG A 87 5.72 5.51 -1.20
N LEU A 88 4.80 6.33 -1.69
CA LEU A 88 4.16 6.16 -2.97
C LEU A 88 4.61 7.27 -3.92
N ARG A 89 5.13 6.89 -5.08
CA ARG A 89 5.45 7.81 -6.18
C ARG A 89 4.54 7.56 -7.36
N ILE A 90 3.83 8.58 -7.83
CA ILE A 90 2.95 8.48 -9.01
C ILE A 90 3.75 8.83 -10.26
N LYS A 91 3.76 7.91 -11.23
CA LYS A 91 4.32 8.14 -12.56
C LYS A 91 3.22 8.76 -13.42
N LYS A 92 3.55 9.84 -14.14
CA LYS A 92 2.60 10.41 -15.11
C LYS A 92 2.23 9.33 -16.14
N PRO A 93 0.97 9.25 -16.58
CA PRO A 93 0.64 8.57 -17.83
C PRO A 93 1.36 9.23 -19.01
#